data_AF-A0A4U7D944-F1
#
_entry.id   AF-A0A4U7D944-F1
#
_cell.length_a   1.000
_cell.length_b   1.000
_cell.length_c   1.000
_cell.angle_alpha   90.00
_cell.angle_beta   90.00
_cell.angle_gamma   90.00
#
_symmetry.space_group_name_H-M   'P 1'
#
loop_
_entity.id
_entity.type
_entity.pdbx_description
1 polymer ?
#
loop_
_entity_poly.entity_id
_entity_poly.type
_entity_poly.pdbx_seq_one_letter_code
_entity_poly.pdbx_strand_id
1 'polypeptide(L)' 'AATATGREIWIEKYRPQTLDDIHGQEEIVERLQSYIAQDDVPHLLFSGPAGVGKTTAATAIAREIYGEDNWRGNFLE' A
#
# COMPACT_ATOMS: atom_id res chain seq x y z
N ALA A 1 -1.67 -10.52 -25.13
CA ALA A 1 -0.24 -10.72 -25.44
C ALA A 1 0.49 -9.44 -25.05
N ALA A 2 1.29 -9.49 -23.97
CA ALA A 2 2.11 -8.36 -23.54
C ALA A 2 3.56 -8.84 -23.50
N THR A 3 4.36 -8.22 -24.36
CA THR A 3 5.79 -8.42 -24.55
C THR A 3 6.53 -7.69 -23.42
N ALA A 4 7.35 -8.40 -22.64
CA ALA A 4 8.34 -7.75 -21.78
C ALA A 4 9.58 -8.65 -21.61
N THR A 5 10.49 -8.56 -22.58
CA THR A 5 11.83 -9.13 -22.52
C THR A 5 12.73 -8.18 -21.71
N GLY A 6 12.49 -8.09 -20.40
CA GLY A 6 13.30 -7.33 -19.46
C GLY A 6 13.42 -8.10 -18.14
N ARG A 7 14.57 -8.04 -17.46
CA ARG A 7 14.71 -8.63 -16.12
C ARG A 7 13.62 -8.07 -15.22
N GLU A 8 12.65 -8.91 -14.88
CA GLU A 8 11.53 -8.53 -14.03
C GLU A 8 12.05 -8.27 -12.62
N ILE A 9 11.88 -7.05 -12.11
CA ILE A 9 12.31 -6.70 -10.75
C ILE A 9 11.26 -7.25 -9.78
N TRP A 10 11.58 -8.34 -9.09
CA TRP A 10 10.62 -9.06 -8.24
C TRP A 10 10.05 -8.19 -7.12
N ILE A 11 10.83 -7.23 -6.62
CA ILE A 11 10.39 -6.29 -5.58
C ILE A 11 9.20 -5.45 -6.05
N GLU A 12 9.17 -5.07 -7.32
CA GLU A 12 8.02 -4.33 -7.89
C GLU A 12 6.91 -5.27 -8.35
N LYS A 13 7.27 -6.43 -8.91
CA LYS A 13 6.28 -7.42 -9.37
C LYS A 13 5.38 -7.90 -8.24
N TYR A 14 5.96 -8.17 -7.07
CA TYR A 14 5.26 -8.69 -5.91
C TYR A 14 5.02 -7.62 -4.85
N ARG A 15 5.15 -6.33 -5.19
CA ARG A 15 4.83 -5.25 -4.25
C ARG A 15 3.34 -5.37 -3.89
N PRO A 16 2.98 -5.49 -2.59
CA PRO A 16 1.58 -5.51 -2.16
C PRO A 16 0.78 -4.34 -2.74
N GLN A 17 -0.43 -4.60 -3.21
CA GLN A 17 -1.30 -3.56 -3.79
C GLN A 17 -2.43 -3.18 -2.83
N THR A 18 -2.88 -4.13 -2.00
CA THR A 18 -3.89 -3.96 -0.96
C THR A 18 -3.27 -4.10 0.43
N LEU A 19 -4.01 -3.71 1.48
CA LEU A 19 -3.58 -3.91 2.86
C LEU A 19 -3.51 -5.39 3.25
N ASP A 20 -4.38 -6.24 2.69
CA ASP A 20 -4.41 -7.69 2.94
C ASP A 20 -3.19 -8.43 2.38
N ASP A 21 -2.55 -7.86 1.35
CA ASP A 21 -1.33 -8.41 0.76
C ASP A 21 -0.08 -8.16 1.63
N ILE A 22 -0.19 -7.38 2.71
CA ILE A 22 0.92 -7.07 3.61
C ILE A 22 1.09 -8.18 4.65
N HIS A 23 2.23 -8.85 4.64
CA HIS A 23 2.55 -9.93 5.56
C HIS A 23 3.41 -9.48 6.76
N GLY A 24 3.14 -10.04 7.94
CA GLY A 24 3.96 -9.87 9.15
C GLY A 24 3.65 -8.62 9.97
N GLN A 25 2.54 -7.94 9.70
CA GLN A 25 2.08 -6.72 10.37
C GLN A 25 0.57 -6.78 10.66
N GLU A 26 0.06 -7.95 11.07
CA GLU A 26 -1.37 -8.26 11.15
C GLU A 26 -2.14 -7.26 12.01
N GLU A 27 -1.61 -6.92 13.20
CA GLU A 27 -2.24 -5.99 14.13
C GLU A 27 -2.28 -4.54 13.62
N ILE A 28 -1.34 -4.16 12.74
CA ILE A 28 -1.29 -2.84 12.12
C ILE A 28 -2.28 -2.81 10.95
N VAL A 29 -2.27 -3.84 10.11
CA VAL A 29 -3.19 -3.99 8.97
C VAL A 29 -4.64 -3.92 9.43
N GLU A 30 -5.00 -4.68 10.48
CA GLU A 30 -6.36 -4.69 11.04
C GLU A 30 -6.80 -3.29 11.51
N ARG A 31 -5.91 -2.54 12.18
CA ARG A 31 -6.22 -1.16 12.59
C ARG A 31 -6.41 -0.22 11.40
N LEU A 32 -5.55 -0.30 10.39
CA LEU A 32 -5.66 0.54 9.20
C LEU A 32 -6.95 0.26 8.43
N GLN A 33 -7.32 -1.02 8.29
CA GLN A 33 -8.60 -1.42 7.70
C GLN A 33 -9.79 -0.85 8.48
N SER A 34 -9.71 -0.86 9.81
CA SER A 34 -10.74 -0.28 10.67
C SER A 34 -10.90 1.23 10.47
N TYR A 35 -9.80 1.97 10.32
CA TYR A 35 -9.84 3.42 10.04
C TYR A 35 -10.46 3.73 8.67
N ILE A 36 -10.10 2.96 7.65
CA ILE A 36 -10.66 3.11 6.30
C ILE A 36 -12.15 2.77 6.30
N ALA A 37 -12.56 1.68 6.95
CA ALA A 37 -13.96 1.27 7.01
C ALA A 37 -14.86 2.29 7.73
N GLN A 38 -14.27 3.09 8.62
CA GLN A 38 -14.96 4.18 9.32
C GLN A 38 -14.96 5.50 8.55
N ASP A 39 -14.28 5.57 7.39
CA ASP A 39 -14.03 6.81 6.64
C ASP A 39 -13.36 7.91 7.52
N ASP A 40 -12.55 7.48 8.49
CA ASP A 40 -11.86 8.34 9.45
C ASP A 40 -10.42 7.87 9.61
N VAL A 41 -9.57 8.34 8.69
CA VAL A 41 -8.14 8.03 8.69
C VAL A 41 -7.38 9.20 9.33
N PRO A 42 -6.80 9.02 10.52
CA PRO A 42 -6.04 10.07 11.17
C PRO A 42 -4.72 10.35 10.44
N HIS A 43 -4.00 11.38 10.86
CA HIS A 43 -2.62 11.57 10.40
C HIS A 43 -1.71 10.45 10.93
N LEU A 44 -1.11 9.68 10.03
CA LEU A 44 -0.27 8.53 10.33
C LEU A 44 1.21 8.82 10.09
N LEU A 45 2.07 8.28 10.94
CA LEU A 45 3.52 8.28 10.75
C LEU A 45 4.03 6.83 10.72
N PHE A 46 4.46 6.37 9.53
CA PHE A 46 5.07 5.06 9.39
C PHE A 46 6.56 5.12 9.72
N SER A 47 6.97 4.39 10.76
CA SER A 47 8.34 4.35 11.27
C SER A 47 8.85 2.91 11.30
N GLY A 48 10.14 2.71 11.02
CA GLY A 48 10.79 1.39 11.09
C GLY A 48 11.89 1.17 10.04
N PRO A 49 12.56 0.00 10.06
CA PRO A 49 13.67 -0.34 9.17
C PRO A 49 13.30 -0.27 7.67
N ALA A 50 14.30 -0.18 6.79
CA ALA A 50 14.06 -0.24 5.35
C ALA A 50 13.48 -1.61 4.93
N GLY A 51 12.57 -1.62 3.97
CA GLY A 51 11.99 -2.86 3.42
C GLY A 51 10.82 -3.47 4.19
N VAL A 52 10.35 -2.86 5.29
CA VAL A 52 9.23 -3.41 6.10
C VAL A 52 7.82 -3.02 5.61
N GLY A 53 7.69 -2.47 4.40
CA GLY A 53 6.38 -2.17 3.80
C GLY A 53 5.76 -0.81 4.18
N LYS A 54 6.51 0.14 4.75
CA LYS A 54 5.99 1.47 5.14
C LYS A 54 5.38 2.26 3.97
N THR A 55 6.14 2.44 2.90
CA THR A 55 5.67 3.14 1.69
C THR A 55 4.53 2.36 1.05
N THR A 56 4.65 1.03 0.99
CA THR A 56 3.60 0.15 0.47
C THR A 56 2.29 0.30 1.22
N ALA A 57 2.31 0.36 2.56
CA ALA A 57 1.12 0.57 3.38
C ALA A 57 0.46 1.93 3.09
N ALA A 58 1.26 3.00 2.99
CA ALA A 58 0.75 4.32 2.63
C ALA A 58 0.10 4.33 1.24
N THR A 59 0.73 3.67 0.25
CA THR A 59 0.18 3.52 -1.10
C THR A 59 -1.12 2.70 -1.10
N ALA A 60 -1.18 1.59 -0.35
CA ALA A 60 -2.38 0.77 -0.25
C ALA A 60 -3.56 1.56 0.36
N ILE A 61 -3.32 2.32 1.43
CA ILE A 61 -4.34 3.21 2.01
C ILE A 61 -4.84 4.23 0.99
N ALA A 62 -3.92 4.86 0.23
CA ALA A 62 -4.31 5.85 -0.78
C ALA A 62 -5.19 5.23 -1.88
N ARG A 63 -4.93 3.97 -2.27
CA ARG A 63 -5.76 3.23 -3.23
C ARG A 63 -7.15 2.93 -2.70
N GLU A 64 -7.25 2.54 -1.44
CA GLU A 64 -8.55 2.28 -0.80
C GLU A 64 -9.39 3.56 -0.68
N ILE A 65 -8.78 4.68 -0.27
CA ILE A 65 -9.50 5.95 -0.06
C ILE A 65 -9.90 6.61 -1.39
N TYR A 66 -8.97 6.69 -2.35
CA TYR A 66 -9.19 7.45 -3.59
C TYR A 66 -9.65 6.59 -4.77
N GLY A 67 -9.56 5.26 -4.64
CA GLY A 67 -9.83 4.31 -5.72
C GLY A 67 -8.65 4.15 -6.70
N GLU A 68 -8.63 3.03 -7.40
CA GLU A 68 -7.55 2.64 -8.33
C GLU A 68 -7.30 3.65 -9.46
N ASP A 69 -8.33 4.36 -9.93
CA ASP A 69 -8.20 5.32 -11.02
C ASP A 69 -7.65 6.69 -10.59
N ASN A 70 -7.85 7.09 -9.32
CA ASN A 70 -7.59 8.47 -8.88
C ASN A 70 -6.48 8.61 -7.83
N TRP A 71 -6.03 7.52 -7.19
CA TRP A 71 -5.08 7.60 -6.08
C TRP A 71 -3.76 8.29 -6.46
N ARG A 72 -3.25 8.07 -7.68
CA ARG A 72 -1.98 8.66 -8.14
C ARG A 72 -2.00 10.19 -8.19
N GLY A 73 -3.16 10.80 -8.43
CA GLY A 73 -3.29 12.26 -8.44
C GLY A 73 -3.39 12.87 -7.04
N ASN A 74 -3.73 12.04 -6.05
CA ASN A 74 -3.97 12.45 -4.66
C ASN A 74 -2.91 11.93 -3.69
N PHE A 75 -1.90 11.19 -4.18
CA PHE A 75 -0.81 10.63 -3.41
C PHE A 75 0.54 11.12 -3.94
N LEU A 76 1.38 11.61 -3.04
CA LEU A 76 2.73 12.10 -3.36
C LEU A 76 3.75 11.04 -2.92
N GLU A 77 4.50 10.50 -3.89
CA GLU A 77 5.62 9.57 -3.69
C GLU A 77 6.90 10.15 -4.29
#